data_AF-S7WCL6-F1
#
_entry.id   AF-S7WCL6-F1
#
_cell.length_a   1.000
_cell.length_b   1.000
_cell.length_c   1.000
_cell.angle_alpha   90.00
_cell.angle_beta   90.00
_cell.angle_gamma   90.00
#
_symmetry.space_group_name_H-M   'P 1'
#
loop_
_entity.id
_entity.type
_entity.pdbx_description
1 polymer ?
#
loop_
_entity_poly.entity_id
_entity_poly.type
_entity_poly.pdbx_seq_one_letter_code
_entity_poly.pdbx_strand_id
1 'polypeptide(L)'
;MYRAAKMTASSALLRSFLQYSCTLVLCSGWLVPFSGAVPLPSGHFLSRIPSPKPSLFGDGTGSSSRSPSFASPETQSFGSTASRSLRASRQTRNASHSPPAFVSAPRLSVSFFSPALQASDSPGNGQTSGRNISGHFAPQSDRLIHRSPASPSSLQGLATASHPGGAADDAFESFRAETVALFPGQGAQTVGMGVASARQSAAAKAIFTEASEVVGRDMLKLCEEGPEAELHKTEWAQPALLTASMAAVARWKEEQESSESPAPAPSASLGLSLGEYSSLCFAGALAFPSAVHLTRQRGLLMQRAGESNGGGMAAVLGLSREEASCLRDAVNAVLRDRDSAEKGGELCEIANYLCQGNIVFSGSLAGLEVLEELASKKVTPEEAKARGFPKPKRVVRLKVSGAFHSCLMQEAAEGLRKTLEETEIQTPKIPVVMNVDARTHADPRMIKQQLMLQLTNPVLMDKSLELLVDRGMQEGFEFGPGGVLVGLMRKTRQEVKVHQVE
;
A
#
# COMPACT_ATOMS: atom_id res chain seq x y z
N MET A 1 48.30 -30.28 48.71
CA MET A 1 48.18 -29.20 49.72
C MET A 1 46.89 -28.44 49.44
N TYR A 2 46.08 -28.13 50.47
CA TYR A 2 44.85 -27.28 50.54
C TYR A 2 44.06 -26.99 49.23
N ARG A 3 42.84 -27.53 49.01
CA ARG A 3 41.49 -27.16 49.57
C ARG A 3 41.09 -25.69 49.29
N ALA A 4 40.03 -25.36 48.52
CA ALA A 4 38.57 -25.58 48.73
C ALA A 4 37.96 -24.69 49.86
N ALA A 5 36.70 -24.22 49.88
CA ALA A 5 35.59 -24.03 48.92
C ALA A 5 34.38 -23.36 49.69
N LYS A 6 33.30 -22.93 49.00
CA LYS A 6 31.97 -22.49 49.56
C LYS A 6 31.97 -21.16 50.33
N MET A 7 30.93 -20.31 50.26
CA MET A 7 29.54 -20.57 50.70
C MET A 7 28.42 -19.87 49.92
N THR A 8 27.31 -20.61 49.76
CA THR A 8 25.91 -20.17 49.54
C THR A 8 25.30 -19.67 50.89
N ALA A 9 24.11 -19.07 51.02
CA ALA A 9 22.87 -19.09 50.24
C ALA A 9 21.92 -17.94 50.66
N SER A 10 20.77 -17.81 49.96
CA SER A 10 19.37 -17.58 50.42
C SER A 10 19.05 -16.79 51.73
N SER A 11 17.90 -16.13 51.90
CA SER A 11 16.58 -16.35 51.28
C SER A 11 15.64 -15.13 51.41
N ALA A 12 14.59 -15.08 50.60
CA ALA A 12 13.45 -14.19 50.80
C ALA A 12 12.55 -14.68 51.96
N LEU A 13 12.08 -13.76 52.81
CA LEU A 13 10.78 -13.78 53.53
C LEU A 13 10.77 -12.68 54.62
N LEU A 14 9.93 -11.65 54.46
CA LEU A 14 8.90 -11.28 55.43
C LEU A 14 7.93 -10.26 54.82
N ARG A 15 6.64 -10.35 55.17
CA ARG A 15 5.60 -9.38 54.81
C ARG A 15 5.26 -8.47 56.01
N SER A 16 4.62 -7.34 55.70
CA SER A 16 3.69 -6.59 56.56
C SER A 16 4.26 -5.55 57.55
N PHE A 17 3.35 -4.61 57.87
CA PHE A 17 3.38 -3.42 58.75
C PHE A 17 3.64 -2.09 58.01
N LEU A 18 2.59 -1.44 57.48
CA LEU A 18 1.55 -0.61 58.15
C LEU A 18 1.99 0.84 58.43
N GLN A 19 1.33 1.75 57.72
CA GLN A 19 0.93 3.12 58.08
C GLN A 19 1.72 3.88 59.17
N TYR A 20 2.23 5.06 58.79
CA TYR A 20 1.95 6.28 59.55
C TYR A 20 1.63 7.44 58.62
N SER A 21 0.59 8.20 58.97
CA SER A 21 0.14 9.41 58.27
C SER A 21 0.15 10.60 59.23
N CYS A 22 0.73 11.73 58.79
CA CYS A 22 0.56 13.11 59.30
C CYS A 22 1.11 14.02 58.17
N THR A 23 0.37 14.81 57.38
CA THR A 23 -0.83 15.67 57.57
C THR A 23 -0.50 17.04 58.19
N LEU A 24 -1.10 18.12 57.61
CA LEU A 24 -1.16 19.54 58.07
C LEU A 24 0.11 20.41 57.86
N VAL A 25 0.10 21.69 57.46
CA VAL A 25 -0.94 22.73 57.14
C VAL A 25 -0.37 23.57 55.94
N LEU A 26 -1.03 23.88 54.81
CA LEU A 26 -2.19 24.75 54.49
C LEU A 26 -2.02 26.28 54.71
N CYS A 27 -2.31 27.06 53.66
CA CYS A 27 -2.90 28.43 53.61
C CYS A 27 -2.84 28.92 52.13
N SER A 28 -3.93 28.89 51.33
CA SER A 28 -5.08 29.83 51.26
C SER A 28 -4.72 31.22 50.71
N GLY A 29 -5.39 31.83 49.73
CA GLY A 29 -6.53 31.46 48.85
C GLY A 29 -6.38 32.17 47.49
N TRP A 30 -7.36 32.27 46.58
CA TRP A 30 -8.79 32.59 46.71
C TRP A 30 -9.62 31.96 45.57
N LEU A 31 -10.93 31.77 45.80
CA LEU A 31 -11.90 31.32 44.81
C LEU A 31 -13.26 31.99 45.10
N VAL A 32 -13.80 32.79 44.16
CA VAL A 32 -15.26 32.99 43.98
C VAL A 32 -15.54 33.47 42.54
N PRO A 33 -16.72 33.16 41.96
CA PRO A 33 -16.97 33.28 40.51
C PRO A 33 -17.75 34.55 40.14
N PHE A 34 -17.91 34.80 38.84
CA PHE A 34 -18.98 35.66 38.33
C PHE A 34 -19.71 35.05 37.13
N SER A 35 -21.04 35.17 37.17
CA SER A 35 -21.96 34.91 36.06
C SER A 35 -22.21 36.23 35.32
N GLY A 36 -22.36 36.22 33.99
CA GLY A 36 -22.58 37.47 33.24
C GLY A 36 -22.75 37.28 31.73
N ALA A 37 -23.91 37.71 31.24
CA ALA A 37 -24.40 37.54 29.88
C ALA A 37 -23.63 38.25 28.74
N VAL A 38 -23.93 37.81 27.52
CA VAL A 38 -23.57 38.39 26.21
C VAL A 38 -23.99 39.86 26.06
N PRO A 39 -23.21 40.67 25.34
CA PRO A 39 -23.81 41.57 24.34
C PRO A 39 -23.18 41.43 22.94
N LEU A 40 -24.05 41.39 21.93
CA LEU A 40 -23.71 41.57 20.51
C LEU A 40 -23.38 43.04 20.21
N PRO A 41 -22.45 43.33 19.28
CA PRO A 41 -22.45 44.58 18.53
C PRO A 41 -23.06 44.37 17.13
N SER A 42 -24.34 44.70 16.98
CA SER A 42 -24.95 44.94 15.67
C SER A 42 -24.46 46.28 15.10
N GLY A 43 -23.86 46.28 13.90
CA GLY A 43 -23.35 47.50 13.28
C GLY A 43 -23.30 47.39 11.75
N HIS A 44 -24.39 47.79 11.08
CA HIS A 44 -24.41 47.91 9.62
C HIS A 44 -23.41 48.98 9.14
N PHE A 45 -22.60 48.66 8.14
CA PHE A 45 -22.08 49.65 7.20
C PHE A 45 -22.32 49.19 5.77
N LEU A 46 -23.24 49.89 5.10
CA LEU A 46 -23.51 49.78 3.66
C LEU A 46 -22.78 50.89 2.91
N SER A 47 -22.79 50.77 1.58
CA SER A 47 -22.26 51.72 0.58
C SER A 47 -20.75 51.62 0.29
N ARG A 48 -20.29 51.73 -0.98
CA ARG A 48 -21.01 51.81 -2.26
C ARG A 48 -20.08 51.36 -3.40
N ILE A 49 -20.59 50.55 -4.32
CA ILE A 49 -19.98 50.32 -5.66
C ILE A 49 -20.39 51.50 -6.57
N PRO A 50 -19.47 52.06 -7.37
CA PRO A 50 -19.84 52.96 -8.46
C PRO A 50 -19.32 52.50 -9.84
N SER A 51 -20.24 52.17 -10.73
CA SER A 51 -20.13 52.26 -12.20
C SER A 51 -21.54 52.09 -12.80
N PRO A 52 -21.84 52.47 -14.07
CA PRO A 52 -20.99 53.09 -15.10
C PRO A 52 -21.63 54.30 -15.85
N LYS A 53 -20.94 54.81 -16.91
CA LYS A 53 -21.43 55.64 -18.06
C LYS A 53 -21.74 57.14 -17.81
N PRO A 54 -21.87 57.98 -18.87
CA PRO A 54 -21.02 58.10 -20.09
C PRO A 54 -20.76 59.57 -20.52
N SER A 55 -19.79 59.83 -21.41
CA SER A 55 -19.78 61.06 -22.23
C SER A 55 -19.02 60.90 -23.57
N LEU A 56 -19.62 61.46 -24.63
CA LEU A 56 -19.12 61.52 -26.02
C LEU A 56 -18.57 62.94 -26.33
N PHE A 57 -18.02 63.10 -27.55
CA PHE A 57 -17.45 64.32 -28.17
C PHE A 57 -16.07 64.76 -27.63
N GLY A 58 -15.14 65.23 -28.48
CA GLY A 58 -15.17 65.31 -29.96
C GLY A 58 -13.94 66.06 -30.54
N ASP A 59 -13.64 65.79 -31.81
CA ASP A 59 -12.72 66.49 -32.73
C ASP A 59 -11.20 66.54 -32.40
N GLY A 60 -10.27 66.40 -33.36
CA GLY A 60 -10.43 66.12 -34.80
C GLY A 60 -9.10 66.18 -35.58
N THR A 61 -9.15 65.80 -36.87
CA THR A 61 -8.07 65.82 -37.91
C THR A 61 -6.94 64.76 -37.77
N GLY A 62 -6.48 64.08 -38.83
CA GLY A 62 -6.98 64.05 -40.22
C GLY A 62 -6.26 63.02 -41.13
N SER A 63 -6.97 62.61 -42.19
CA SER A 63 -6.51 62.06 -43.49
C SER A 63 -5.57 60.82 -43.59
N SER A 64 -6.15 59.73 -44.14
CA SER A 64 -5.70 59.01 -45.37
C SER A 64 -4.36 58.21 -45.40
N SER A 65 -4.18 57.11 -46.13
CA SER A 65 -5.11 56.17 -46.83
C SER A 65 -4.35 54.92 -47.32
N ARG A 66 -5.08 53.89 -47.76
CA ARG A 66 -4.68 52.76 -48.64
C ARG A 66 -3.64 51.73 -48.15
N SER A 67 -4.09 50.48 -48.08
CA SER A 67 -3.32 49.26 -48.37
C SER A 67 -3.18 49.07 -49.90
N PRO A 68 -2.24 48.24 -50.41
CA PRO A 68 -2.45 46.79 -50.51
C PRO A 68 -1.19 45.89 -50.33
N SER A 69 -1.40 44.58 -50.42
CA SER A 69 -0.45 43.46 -50.38
C SER A 69 0.37 43.25 -51.67
N PHE A 70 1.60 42.69 -51.59
CA PHE A 70 1.99 41.37 -52.18
C PHE A 70 3.50 41.01 -52.09
N ALA A 71 3.76 39.69 -52.10
CA ALA A 71 4.93 38.96 -52.64
C ALA A 71 6.33 38.93 -51.96
N SER A 72 6.92 37.73 -51.97
CA SER A 72 8.29 37.36 -51.60
C SER A 72 9.26 37.41 -52.79
N PRO A 73 10.58 37.17 -52.57
CA PRO A 73 11.37 36.46 -53.58
C PRO A 73 12.33 35.35 -53.07
N GLU A 74 12.83 34.59 -54.04
CA GLU A 74 13.76 33.44 -54.01
C GLU A 74 15.09 33.79 -54.73
N THR A 75 16.23 33.07 -54.71
CA THR A 75 16.75 31.84 -54.01
C THR A 75 18.31 31.89 -54.09
N GLN A 76 19.00 30.74 -53.94
CA GLN A 76 20.34 30.39 -54.50
C GLN A 76 21.59 30.69 -53.64
N SER A 77 22.67 29.88 -53.64
CA SER A 77 22.90 28.47 -54.08
C SER A 77 24.31 27.94 -53.66
N PHE A 78 24.64 26.67 -54.01
CA PHE A 78 25.93 25.92 -53.90
C PHE A 78 26.34 25.34 -52.52
N GLY A 79 26.89 24.11 -52.40
CA GLY A 79 26.96 23.00 -53.39
C GLY A 79 28.03 21.91 -53.16
N SER A 80 27.61 20.65 -52.90
CA SER A 80 28.38 19.37 -52.96
C SER A 80 29.53 19.18 -51.92
N THR A 81 29.99 17.99 -51.50
CA THR A 81 29.91 16.56 -51.94
C THR A 81 29.88 15.61 -50.71
N ALA A 82 29.72 14.27 -50.77
CA ALA A 82 28.92 13.36 -51.62
C ALA A 82 28.99 11.89 -51.10
N SER A 83 27.98 11.06 -51.44
CA SER A 83 27.98 9.56 -51.42
C SER A 83 27.87 8.83 -50.05
N ARG A 84 27.24 7.64 -49.91
CA ARG A 84 26.66 6.70 -50.91
C ARG A 84 25.64 5.71 -50.29
N SER A 85 24.66 5.29 -51.10
CA SER A 85 24.01 3.95 -51.10
C SER A 85 23.19 3.44 -49.89
N LEU A 86 21.89 3.22 -50.12
CA LEU A 86 21.27 1.90 -49.98
C LEU A 86 20.05 1.77 -50.91
N ARG A 87 19.91 0.63 -51.61
CA ARG A 87 18.83 0.36 -52.58
C ARG A 87 18.09 -0.91 -52.14
N ALA A 88 16.76 -0.91 -52.26
CA ALA A 88 15.92 -1.99 -51.80
C ALA A 88 15.99 -3.25 -52.68
N SER A 89 15.67 -4.41 -52.10
CA SER A 89 15.14 -5.58 -52.82
C SER A 89 14.13 -6.34 -51.95
N ARG A 90 13.09 -6.89 -52.59
CA ARG A 90 12.10 -7.81 -51.99
C ARG A 90 12.57 -9.25 -52.17
N GLN A 91 12.36 -10.12 -51.18
CA GLN A 91 11.94 -11.51 -51.43
C GLN A 91 11.33 -12.18 -50.17
N THR A 92 10.92 -13.44 -50.31
CA THR A 92 9.73 -14.00 -49.64
C THR A 92 9.97 -15.24 -48.76
N ARG A 93 9.03 -15.46 -47.83
CA ARG A 93 8.55 -16.75 -47.26
C ARG A 93 9.33 -17.45 -46.12
N ASN A 94 8.50 -17.84 -45.14
CA ASN A 94 8.47 -19.08 -44.35
C ASN A 94 9.33 -19.29 -43.08
N ALA A 95 8.57 -19.65 -42.03
CA ALA A 95 8.80 -20.70 -41.03
C ALA A 95 9.70 -20.43 -39.80
N SER A 96 9.01 -20.48 -38.63
CA SER A 96 9.42 -21.10 -37.36
C SER A 96 10.88 -21.01 -36.87
N HIS A 97 11.08 -20.45 -35.66
CA HIS A 97 11.86 -21.12 -34.60
C HIS A 97 11.53 -20.60 -33.19
N SER A 98 11.63 -21.50 -32.21
CA SER A 98 11.41 -21.31 -30.77
C SER A 98 12.57 -20.56 -30.08
N PRO A 99 12.37 -20.01 -28.86
CA PRO A 99 13.45 -19.34 -28.12
C PRO A 99 14.48 -20.34 -27.52
N PRO A 100 15.73 -19.88 -27.25
CA PRO A 100 16.81 -20.75 -26.77
C PRO A 100 16.69 -21.09 -25.27
N ALA A 101 17.22 -22.26 -24.91
CA ALA A 101 17.12 -22.83 -23.57
C ALA A 101 18.35 -22.57 -22.67
N PHE A 102 18.16 -22.88 -21.38
CA PHE A 102 19.15 -22.87 -20.30
C PHE A 102 20.48 -23.58 -20.61
N VAL A 103 21.55 -23.09 -20.01
CA VAL A 103 22.84 -23.80 -19.88
C VAL A 103 22.90 -24.49 -18.53
N SER A 104 23.08 -25.82 -18.53
CA SER A 104 23.37 -26.63 -17.33
C SER A 104 24.64 -27.45 -17.54
N ALA A 105 25.44 -27.57 -16.47
CA ALA A 105 26.67 -28.37 -16.39
C ALA A 105 26.49 -29.55 -15.40
N PRO A 106 27.31 -30.62 -15.46
CA PRO A 106 26.71 -31.96 -15.51
C PRO A 106 26.93 -32.90 -14.31
N ARG A 107 26.00 -33.86 -14.22
CA ARG A 107 26.15 -35.31 -13.86
C ARG A 107 27.12 -35.73 -12.76
N LEU A 108 26.59 -36.59 -11.87
CA LEU A 108 27.14 -37.94 -11.69
C LEU A 108 26.00 -38.98 -11.64
N SER A 109 26.30 -40.20 -12.07
CA SER A 109 25.33 -41.30 -12.26
C SER A 109 25.84 -42.59 -11.62
N VAL A 110 24.97 -43.35 -10.97
CA VAL A 110 25.17 -44.80 -10.76
C VAL A 110 23.84 -45.51 -11.03
N SER A 111 23.89 -46.55 -11.85
CA SER A 111 22.75 -47.39 -12.25
C SER A 111 22.92 -48.79 -11.66
N PHE A 112 21.83 -49.49 -11.35
CA PHE A 112 21.81 -50.96 -11.29
C PHE A 112 20.49 -51.54 -11.82
N PHE A 113 20.52 -52.84 -12.19
CA PHE A 113 19.60 -53.53 -13.10
C PHE A 113 18.28 -54.05 -12.44
N SER A 114 17.17 -53.93 -13.19
CA SER A 114 16.28 -55.01 -13.73
C SER A 114 16.38 -56.48 -13.25
N PRO A 115 15.36 -57.36 -13.49
CA PRO A 115 14.00 -57.15 -14.04
C PRO A 115 12.82 -58.03 -13.47
N ALA A 116 11.61 -57.75 -14.00
CA ALA A 116 10.53 -58.68 -14.40
C ALA A 116 9.70 -59.53 -13.39
N LEU A 117 8.36 -59.46 -13.55
CA LEU A 117 7.49 -60.62 -13.81
C LEU A 117 6.14 -60.19 -14.45
N GLN A 118 5.55 -61.08 -15.24
CA GLN A 118 4.29 -60.93 -16.01
C GLN A 118 3.24 -61.98 -15.58
N ALA A 119 2.03 -61.89 -16.17
CA ALA A 119 0.93 -62.87 -16.22
C ALA A 119 -0.13 -62.79 -15.09
N SER A 120 -1.42 -63.12 -15.30
CA SER A 120 -2.27 -63.23 -16.52
C SER A 120 -3.75 -63.50 -16.15
N ASP A 121 -4.68 -63.05 -17.00
CA ASP A 121 -6.03 -63.63 -17.28
C ASP A 121 -7.11 -63.93 -16.21
N SER A 122 -8.18 -63.09 -16.24
CA SER A 122 -9.55 -63.41 -16.78
C SER A 122 -10.42 -64.58 -16.18
N PRO A 123 -11.69 -64.83 -16.61
CA PRO A 123 -12.88 -64.12 -16.09
C PRO A 123 -14.15 -65.00 -15.82
N GLY A 124 -15.28 -64.38 -15.41
CA GLY A 124 -16.66 -64.93 -15.58
C GLY A 124 -17.58 -64.79 -14.34
N ASN A 125 -18.90 -65.05 -14.38
CA ASN A 125 -19.94 -65.02 -15.45
C ASN A 125 -21.35 -65.17 -14.78
N GLY A 126 -22.45 -64.81 -15.46
CA GLY A 126 -23.85 -65.15 -15.08
C GLY A 126 -24.77 -63.93 -14.86
N GLN A 127 -25.63 -63.54 -15.81
CA GLN A 127 -26.96 -64.10 -16.16
C GLN A 127 -28.10 -63.74 -15.17
N THR A 128 -28.90 -62.69 -15.43
CA THR A 128 -30.12 -62.60 -16.30
C THR A 128 -31.43 -63.10 -15.69
N SER A 129 -32.39 -62.18 -15.48
CA SER A 129 -33.82 -62.38 -15.82
C SER A 129 -34.55 -61.03 -15.78
N GLY A 130 -35.44 -60.75 -16.74
CA GLY A 130 -36.27 -59.53 -16.74
C GLY A 130 -37.76 -59.83 -16.84
N ARG A 131 -38.60 -58.81 -16.63
CA ARG A 131 -40.02 -58.76 -17.04
C ARG A 131 -40.51 -57.32 -17.11
N ASN A 132 -41.26 -57.00 -18.17
CA ASN A 132 -41.99 -55.73 -18.33
C ASN A 132 -43.30 -55.75 -17.52
N ILE A 133 -43.89 -54.59 -17.21
CA ILE A 133 -45.25 -54.18 -17.63
C ILE A 133 -45.63 -52.75 -17.16
N SER A 134 -46.25 -52.00 -18.09
CA SER A 134 -47.07 -50.77 -17.98
C SER A 134 -46.68 -49.63 -17.03
N GLY A 135 -46.41 -48.46 -17.62
CA GLY A 135 -46.13 -47.21 -16.92
C GLY A 135 -47.33 -46.43 -16.36
N HIS A 136 -47.01 -45.25 -15.83
CA HIS A 136 -47.89 -44.08 -15.77
C HIS A 136 -47.05 -42.80 -15.84
N PHE A 137 -47.66 -41.71 -16.31
CA PHE A 137 -47.02 -40.43 -16.62
C PHE A 137 -46.69 -39.63 -15.35
N ALA A 138 -45.47 -39.11 -15.24
CA ALA A 138 -45.14 -37.93 -14.42
C ALA A 138 -43.87 -37.25 -14.97
N PRO A 139 -43.87 -35.94 -15.27
CA PRO A 139 -42.67 -35.26 -15.76
C PRO A 139 -41.70 -35.02 -14.60
N GLN A 140 -40.55 -35.69 -14.61
CA GLN A 140 -39.42 -35.29 -13.77
C GLN A 140 -38.86 -33.97 -14.30
N SER A 141 -39.01 -32.91 -13.52
CA SER A 141 -38.32 -31.66 -13.79
C SER A 141 -36.83 -31.83 -13.43
N ASP A 142 -35.96 -31.81 -14.43
CA ASP A 142 -34.52 -31.64 -14.26
C ASP A 142 -34.24 -30.26 -13.62
N ARG A 143 -34.32 -30.20 -12.28
CA ARG A 143 -33.66 -29.15 -11.51
C ARG A 143 -32.19 -29.50 -11.40
N LEU A 144 -31.47 -29.28 -12.49
CA LEU A 144 -30.05 -28.94 -12.43
C LEU A 144 -29.92 -27.78 -11.45
N ILE A 145 -29.39 -28.06 -10.26
CA ILE A 145 -29.10 -27.02 -9.26
C ILE A 145 -27.85 -26.29 -9.76
N HIS A 146 -28.06 -25.37 -10.69
CA HIS A 146 -27.17 -24.23 -10.87
C HIS A 146 -27.16 -23.47 -9.54
N ARG A 147 -26.18 -23.78 -8.69
CA ARG A 147 -25.75 -22.82 -7.67
C ARG A 147 -25.27 -21.59 -8.45
N SER A 148 -26.01 -20.49 -8.35
CA SER A 148 -25.49 -19.18 -8.72
C SER A 148 -24.16 -19.00 -7.97
N PRO A 149 -23.11 -18.46 -8.61
CA PRO A 149 -21.89 -18.10 -7.89
C PRO A 149 -22.28 -17.18 -6.73
N ALA A 150 -21.69 -17.43 -5.55
CA ALA A 150 -21.99 -16.64 -4.36
C ALA A 150 -21.71 -15.16 -4.63
N SER A 151 -22.59 -14.28 -4.16
CA SER A 151 -22.34 -12.85 -4.21
C SER A 151 -21.05 -12.50 -3.44
N PRO A 152 -20.29 -11.46 -3.83
CA PRO A 152 -18.96 -11.18 -3.26
C PRO A 152 -18.93 -10.78 -1.78
N SER A 153 -20.09 -10.56 -1.17
CA SER A 153 -20.29 -10.40 0.29
C SER A 153 -19.75 -11.56 1.15
N SER A 154 -19.26 -12.64 0.54
CA SER A 154 -18.77 -13.87 1.18
C SER A 154 -17.26 -13.90 1.52
N LEU A 155 -16.49 -12.84 1.19
CA LEU A 155 -15.10 -12.70 1.68
C LEU A 155 -15.00 -12.63 3.22
N GLN A 156 -16.07 -12.21 3.89
CA GLN A 156 -16.17 -12.07 5.35
C GLN A 156 -15.93 -13.36 6.18
N GLY A 157 -15.78 -14.52 5.52
CA GLY A 157 -15.68 -15.83 6.16
C GLY A 157 -14.28 -16.30 6.58
N LEU A 158 -13.20 -15.59 6.21
CA LEU A 158 -11.82 -16.04 6.54
C LEU A 158 -11.40 -15.67 7.97
N ALA A 159 -11.84 -14.52 8.47
CA ALA A 159 -11.52 -14.07 9.81
C ALA A 159 -12.49 -14.70 10.83
N THR A 160 -12.14 -15.88 11.34
CA THR A 160 -12.95 -16.69 12.25
C THR A 160 -12.66 -16.36 13.73
N ALA A 161 -13.05 -15.16 14.17
CA ALA A 161 -13.20 -14.86 15.59
C ALA A 161 -14.62 -14.37 15.91
N SER A 162 -15.10 -14.76 17.09
CA SER A 162 -16.37 -14.31 17.65
C SER A 162 -16.34 -12.81 17.96
N HIS A 163 -17.23 -12.03 17.34
CA HIS A 163 -17.34 -10.58 17.56
C HIS A 163 -17.49 -10.21 19.05
N PRO A 164 -16.60 -9.37 19.60
CA PRO A 164 -16.89 -8.59 20.78
C PRO A 164 -17.62 -7.31 20.35
N GLY A 165 -18.96 -7.36 20.37
CA GLY A 165 -19.77 -6.15 20.16
C GLY A 165 -19.49 -5.14 21.28
N GLY A 166 -18.97 -3.96 20.92
CA GLY A 166 -18.52 -2.97 21.92
C GLY A 166 -17.13 -3.26 22.51
N ALA A 167 -16.26 -3.93 21.75
CA ALA A 167 -14.85 -4.12 22.11
C ALA A 167 -14.19 -2.80 22.58
N ALA A 168 -13.51 -2.85 23.72
CA ALA A 168 -12.52 -1.85 24.06
C ALA A 168 -11.35 -1.92 23.06
N ASP A 169 -10.65 -0.81 22.85
CA ASP A 169 -9.63 -0.72 21.78
C ASP A 169 -8.42 -1.65 22.01
N ASP A 170 -8.21 -2.04 23.27
CA ASP A 170 -7.22 -3.02 23.74
C ASP A 170 -7.66 -4.50 23.56
N ALA A 171 -8.80 -4.78 22.93
CA ALA A 171 -9.29 -6.16 22.74
C ALA A 171 -8.33 -7.08 21.96
N PHE A 172 -7.33 -6.52 21.26
CA PHE A 172 -6.27 -7.27 20.62
C PHE A 172 -4.92 -7.22 21.36
N GLU A 173 -4.80 -6.60 22.54
CA GLU A 173 -3.51 -6.39 23.22
C GLU A 173 -2.71 -7.68 23.44
N SER A 174 -3.36 -8.83 23.65
CA SER A 174 -2.71 -10.14 23.85
C SER A 174 -2.73 -11.08 22.63
N PHE A 175 -2.94 -10.56 21.41
CA PHE A 175 -3.02 -11.38 20.20
C PHE A 175 -1.74 -12.19 19.89
N ARG A 176 -1.93 -13.35 19.23
CA ARG A 176 -0.91 -14.17 18.58
C ARG A 176 -1.01 -14.03 17.07
N ALA A 177 0.13 -14.18 16.38
CA ALA A 177 0.26 -13.90 14.96
C ALA A 177 0.92 -15.05 14.17
N GLU A 178 0.70 -16.31 14.56
CA GLU A 178 1.45 -17.48 14.05
C GLU A 178 1.45 -17.55 12.51
N THR A 179 0.30 -17.28 11.89
CA THR A 179 0.14 -17.05 10.45
C THR A 179 -0.45 -15.66 10.19
N VAL A 180 0.09 -14.89 9.24
CA VAL A 180 -0.30 -13.49 8.96
C VAL A 180 -0.64 -13.25 7.48
N ALA A 181 -1.72 -12.52 7.22
CA ALA A 181 -2.04 -12.01 5.88
C ALA A 181 -1.35 -10.66 5.65
N LEU A 182 -0.52 -10.60 4.61
CA LEU A 182 0.28 -9.45 4.24
C LEU A 182 -0.24 -8.84 2.94
N PHE A 183 -0.28 -7.51 2.86
CA PHE A 183 -0.85 -6.79 1.71
C PHE A 183 0.10 -5.72 1.15
N PRO A 184 0.50 -5.81 -0.15
CA PRO A 184 1.44 -4.89 -0.75
C PRO A 184 0.87 -3.47 -0.89
N GLY A 185 1.79 -2.50 -0.98
CA GLY A 185 1.47 -1.09 -1.15
C GLY A 185 1.64 -0.59 -2.58
N GLN A 186 1.37 0.69 -2.78
CA GLN A 186 1.70 1.39 -4.02
C GLN A 186 3.21 1.29 -4.33
N GLY A 187 3.53 1.02 -5.58
CA GLY A 187 4.86 0.61 -6.04
C GLY A 187 4.95 -0.87 -6.44
N ALA A 188 3.99 -1.70 -6.01
CA ALA A 188 3.91 -3.11 -6.40
C ALA A 188 3.09 -3.38 -7.67
N GLN A 189 2.30 -2.40 -8.15
CA GLN A 189 1.42 -2.58 -9.31
C GLN A 189 2.20 -2.82 -10.61
N THR A 190 1.72 -3.78 -11.41
CA THR A 190 2.29 -4.17 -12.71
C THR A 190 1.18 -4.46 -13.71
N VAL A 191 1.45 -4.25 -15.01
CA VAL A 191 0.55 -4.76 -16.05
C VAL A 191 0.65 -6.29 -16.06
N GLY A 192 -0.51 -6.96 -16.02
CA GLY A 192 -0.66 -8.39 -15.82
C GLY A 192 -1.12 -8.80 -14.40
N MET A 193 -1.10 -7.89 -13.41
CA MET A 193 -1.38 -8.26 -12.01
C MET A 193 -2.80 -8.79 -11.80
N GLY A 194 -2.94 -9.85 -11.01
CA GLY A 194 -4.25 -10.48 -10.69
C GLY A 194 -4.97 -11.16 -11.86
N VAL A 195 -4.43 -11.11 -13.08
CA VAL A 195 -5.02 -11.75 -14.28
C VAL A 195 -5.00 -13.27 -14.15
N ALA A 196 -3.95 -13.85 -13.55
CA ALA A 196 -3.89 -15.28 -13.24
C ALA A 196 -5.04 -15.67 -12.29
N SER A 197 -5.18 -14.95 -11.18
CA SER A 197 -6.33 -15.08 -10.27
C SER A 197 -7.68 -15.02 -10.99
N ALA A 198 -7.96 -13.95 -11.74
CA ALA A 198 -9.25 -13.76 -12.41
C ALA A 198 -9.54 -14.77 -13.54
N ARG A 199 -8.53 -15.45 -14.08
CA ARG A 199 -8.69 -16.53 -15.07
C ARG A 199 -8.91 -17.90 -14.44
N GLN A 200 -8.35 -18.14 -13.26
CA GLN A 200 -8.35 -19.45 -12.58
C GLN A 200 -9.46 -19.59 -11.54
N SER A 201 -9.95 -18.48 -10.99
CA SER A 201 -10.96 -18.44 -9.91
C SER A 201 -12.18 -17.62 -10.32
N ALA A 202 -13.36 -18.21 -10.12
CA ALA A 202 -14.63 -17.53 -10.40
C ALA A 202 -14.91 -16.42 -9.37
N ALA A 203 -14.61 -16.67 -8.09
CA ALA A 203 -14.69 -15.64 -7.06
C ALA A 203 -13.71 -14.49 -7.34
N ALA A 204 -12.45 -14.76 -7.69
CA ALA A 204 -11.48 -13.72 -8.03
C ALA A 204 -11.92 -12.85 -9.21
N LYS A 205 -12.56 -13.45 -10.23
CA LYS A 205 -13.13 -12.69 -11.35
C LYS A 205 -14.28 -11.79 -10.90
N ALA A 206 -15.14 -12.26 -9.99
CA ALA A 206 -16.25 -11.47 -9.45
C ALA A 206 -15.77 -10.24 -8.65
N ILE A 207 -14.65 -10.36 -7.91
CA ILE A 207 -13.98 -9.23 -7.23
C ILE A 207 -13.61 -8.12 -8.22
N PHE A 208 -13.06 -8.47 -9.39
CA PHE A 208 -12.78 -7.50 -10.44
C PHE A 208 -14.04 -6.88 -11.06
N THR A 209 -15.11 -7.66 -11.24
CA THR A 209 -16.40 -7.15 -11.75
C THR A 209 -16.99 -6.12 -10.78
N GLU A 210 -17.13 -6.46 -9.50
CA GLU A 210 -17.68 -5.57 -8.48
C GLU A 210 -16.83 -4.29 -8.31
N ALA A 211 -15.49 -4.41 -8.32
CA ALA A 211 -14.62 -3.24 -8.31
C ALA A 211 -14.87 -2.32 -9.52
N SER A 212 -15.09 -2.92 -10.70
CA SER A 212 -15.34 -2.17 -11.95
C SER A 212 -16.67 -1.44 -11.93
N GLU A 213 -17.71 -2.05 -11.34
CA GLU A 213 -19.02 -1.44 -11.11
C GLU A 213 -18.91 -0.24 -10.14
N VAL A 214 -18.13 -0.39 -9.05
CA VAL A 214 -17.94 0.66 -8.03
C VAL A 214 -17.22 1.90 -8.57
N VAL A 215 -16.21 1.74 -9.44
CA VAL A 215 -15.44 2.87 -9.99
C VAL A 215 -15.87 3.32 -11.40
N GLY A 216 -16.83 2.64 -12.02
CA GLY A 216 -17.31 2.93 -13.38
C GLY A 216 -16.26 2.71 -14.47
N ARG A 217 -15.28 1.81 -14.26
CA ARG A 217 -14.18 1.52 -15.19
C ARG A 217 -13.82 0.05 -15.09
N ASP A 218 -13.57 -0.61 -16.23
CA ASP A 218 -13.07 -1.99 -16.26
C ASP A 218 -11.69 -2.09 -15.62
N MET A 219 -11.66 -2.59 -14.38
CA MET A 219 -10.46 -2.74 -13.57
C MET A 219 -9.64 -3.96 -13.97
N LEU A 220 -10.28 -5.03 -14.45
CA LEU A 220 -9.54 -6.20 -14.94
C LEU A 220 -8.76 -5.82 -16.20
N LYS A 221 -9.41 -5.15 -17.16
CA LYS A 221 -8.77 -4.67 -18.37
C LYS A 221 -7.64 -3.67 -18.09
N LEU A 222 -7.82 -2.76 -17.14
CA LEU A 222 -6.75 -1.84 -16.72
C LEU A 222 -5.53 -2.61 -16.17
N CYS A 223 -5.75 -3.66 -15.38
CA CYS A 223 -4.66 -4.49 -14.87
C CYS A 223 -4.04 -5.36 -15.97
N GLU A 224 -4.84 -5.92 -16.89
CA GLU A 224 -4.39 -6.85 -17.94
C GLU A 224 -3.67 -6.17 -19.10
N GLU A 225 -4.20 -5.05 -19.61
CA GLU A 225 -3.72 -4.37 -20.83
C GLU A 225 -2.97 -3.06 -20.53
N GLY A 226 -3.21 -2.44 -19.37
CA GLY A 226 -2.67 -1.13 -19.04
C GLY A 226 -3.37 0.03 -19.78
N PRO A 227 -2.63 1.03 -20.31
CA PRO A 227 -1.17 1.12 -20.38
C PRO A 227 -0.54 1.35 -19.00
N GLU A 228 0.75 0.98 -18.86
CA GLU A 228 1.50 1.07 -17.59
C GLU A 228 1.42 2.46 -16.94
N ALA A 229 1.54 3.54 -17.73
CA ALA A 229 1.48 4.91 -17.24
C ALA A 229 0.11 5.30 -16.64
N GLU A 230 -0.97 4.67 -17.12
CA GLU A 230 -2.33 4.90 -16.62
C GLU A 230 -2.60 4.10 -15.35
N LEU A 231 -2.12 2.84 -15.29
CA LEU A 231 -2.14 2.02 -14.08
C LEU A 231 -1.27 2.62 -12.96
N HIS A 232 -0.20 3.33 -13.30
CA HIS A 232 0.68 4.02 -12.34
C HIS A 232 0.14 5.35 -11.79
N LYS A 233 -0.95 5.90 -12.36
CA LYS A 233 -1.62 7.04 -11.74
C LYS A 233 -2.13 6.62 -10.37
N THR A 234 -1.71 7.32 -9.32
CA THR A 234 -2.07 7.06 -7.92
C THR A 234 -3.58 6.89 -7.73
N GLU A 235 -4.38 7.64 -8.50
CA GLU A 235 -5.84 7.56 -8.49
C GLU A 235 -6.43 6.20 -8.92
N TRP A 236 -5.71 5.43 -9.76
CA TRP A 236 -6.13 4.13 -10.27
C TRP A 236 -5.30 2.97 -9.69
N ALA A 237 -4.02 3.20 -9.41
CA ALA A 237 -3.11 2.24 -8.80
C ALA A 237 -3.66 1.69 -7.47
N GLN A 238 -4.24 2.57 -6.64
CA GLN A 238 -4.73 2.20 -5.31
C GLN A 238 -5.93 1.23 -5.34
N PRO A 239 -7.06 1.54 -6.00
CA PRO A 239 -8.16 0.58 -6.12
C PRO A 239 -7.77 -0.66 -6.94
N ALA A 240 -6.86 -0.55 -7.92
CA ALA A 240 -6.38 -1.69 -8.69
C ALA A 240 -5.58 -2.69 -7.81
N LEU A 241 -4.66 -2.19 -6.98
CA LEU A 241 -3.91 -3.02 -6.02
C LEU A 241 -4.81 -3.69 -4.99
N LEU A 242 -5.79 -2.95 -4.44
CA LEU A 242 -6.75 -3.52 -3.51
C LEU A 242 -7.59 -4.63 -4.17
N THR A 243 -8.04 -4.40 -5.40
CA THR A 243 -8.80 -5.38 -6.19
C THR A 243 -7.95 -6.63 -6.46
N ALA A 244 -6.72 -6.48 -6.95
CA ALA A 244 -5.82 -7.61 -7.21
C ALA A 244 -5.48 -8.41 -5.94
N SER A 245 -5.28 -7.72 -4.80
CA SER A 245 -5.03 -8.36 -3.50
C SER A 245 -6.24 -9.18 -3.02
N MET A 246 -7.45 -8.64 -3.15
CA MET A 246 -8.68 -9.34 -2.77
C MET A 246 -9.06 -10.47 -3.74
N ALA A 247 -8.69 -10.34 -5.02
CA ALA A 247 -8.81 -11.41 -6.01
C ALA A 247 -7.88 -12.59 -5.68
N ALA A 248 -6.63 -12.31 -5.27
CA ALA A 248 -5.69 -13.32 -4.79
C ALA A 248 -6.19 -14.02 -3.51
N VAL A 249 -6.77 -13.28 -2.55
CA VAL A 249 -7.45 -13.85 -1.36
C VAL A 249 -8.62 -14.77 -1.77
N ALA A 250 -9.45 -14.34 -2.72
CA ALA A 250 -10.60 -15.12 -3.18
C ALA A 250 -10.17 -16.44 -3.84
N ARG A 251 -9.16 -16.40 -4.72
CA ARG A 251 -8.56 -17.59 -5.33
C ARG A 251 -7.94 -18.52 -4.28
N TRP A 252 -7.13 -17.99 -3.37
CA TRP A 252 -6.47 -18.77 -2.32
C TRP A 252 -7.48 -19.48 -1.42
N LYS A 253 -8.61 -18.83 -1.12
CA LYS A 253 -9.71 -19.41 -0.36
C LYS A 253 -10.35 -20.60 -1.10
N GLU A 254 -10.63 -20.49 -2.39
CA GLU A 254 -11.12 -21.61 -3.21
C GLU A 254 -10.09 -22.79 -3.22
N GLU A 255 -8.79 -22.48 -3.23
CA GLU A 255 -7.72 -23.50 -3.10
C GLU A 255 -7.67 -24.14 -1.71
N GLN A 256 -7.87 -23.38 -0.63
CA GLN A 256 -7.91 -23.95 0.73
C GLN A 256 -9.16 -24.82 0.95
N GLU A 257 -10.33 -24.39 0.47
CA GLU A 257 -11.60 -25.13 0.59
C GLU A 257 -11.60 -26.45 -0.21
N SER A 258 -10.71 -26.60 -1.19
CA SER A 258 -10.55 -27.80 -2.02
C SER A 258 -9.30 -28.64 -1.70
N SER A 259 -8.42 -28.18 -0.78
CA SER A 259 -7.20 -28.88 -0.40
C SER A 259 -7.45 -29.99 0.63
N GLU A 260 -6.80 -31.15 0.45
CA GLU A 260 -6.73 -32.22 1.46
C GLU A 260 -5.86 -31.83 2.67
N SER A 261 -5.04 -30.78 2.54
CA SER A 261 -4.17 -30.24 3.59
C SER A 261 -4.14 -28.71 3.48
N PRO A 262 -5.20 -28.01 3.93
CA PRO A 262 -5.25 -26.55 3.88
C PRO A 262 -4.18 -25.92 4.77
N ALA A 263 -3.67 -24.76 4.34
CA ALA A 263 -2.80 -23.92 5.16
C ALA A 263 -3.58 -23.34 6.36
N PRO A 264 -2.89 -23.05 7.49
CA PRO A 264 -3.53 -22.37 8.61
C PRO A 264 -4.15 -21.03 8.21
N ALA A 265 -5.35 -20.72 8.71
CA ALA A 265 -5.99 -19.44 8.47
C ALA A 265 -5.19 -18.30 9.14
N PRO A 266 -4.92 -17.17 8.45
CA PRO A 266 -4.25 -16.03 9.05
C PRO A 266 -4.97 -15.48 10.29
N SER A 267 -4.23 -15.39 11.39
CA SER A 267 -4.71 -14.95 12.71
C SER A 267 -4.53 -13.44 12.97
N ALA A 268 -3.79 -12.76 12.10
CA ALA A 268 -3.60 -11.31 12.08
C ALA A 268 -3.33 -10.83 10.65
N SER A 269 -3.39 -9.52 10.41
CA SER A 269 -3.01 -8.94 9.11
C SER A 269 -2.27 -7.60 9.21
N LEU A 270 -1.48 -7.32 8.18
CA LEU A 270 -0.70 -6.09 8.02
C LEU A 270 -0.62 -5.73 6.54
N GLY A 271 -0.64 -4.44 6.20
CA GLY A 271 -0.39 -3.99 4.84
C GLY A 271 0.40 -2.70 4.78
N LEU A 272 1.06 -2.45 3.64
CA LEU A 272 1.92 -1.29 3.44
C LEU A 272 1.13 -0.12 2.81
N SER A 273 0.88 0.95 3.57
CA SER A 273 0.17 2.15 3.12
C SER A 273 -1.22 1.81 2.53
N LEU A 274 -1.36 1.74 1.22
CA LEU A 274 -2.58 1.24 0.55
C LEU A 274 -2.96 -0.16 1.05
N GLY A 275 -1.98 -1.05 1.26
CA GLY A 275 -2.23 -2.41 1.72
C GLY A 275 -2.97 -2.49 3.07
N GLU A 276 -2.93 -1.46 3.89
CA GLU A 276 -3.68 -1.40 5.15
C GLU A 276 -5.21 -1.42 4.92
N TYR A 277 -5.68 -0.84 3.80
CA TYR A 277 -7.08 -0.88 3.38
C TYR A 277 -7.47 -2.30 2.92
N SER A 278 -6.58 -3.00 2.22
CA SER A 278 -6.73 -4.43 1.89
C SER A 278 -6.74 -5.29 3.15
N SER A 279 -5.91 -4.96 4.14
CA SER A 279 -5.83 -5.63 5.46
C SER A 279 -7.13 -5.50 6.26
N LEU A 280 -7.70 -4.29 6.30
CA LEU A 280 -9.00 -4.01 6.93
C LEU A 280 -10.17 -4.68 6.18
N CYS A 281 -10.11 -4.75 4.85
CA CYS A 281 -11.08 -5.49 4.04
C CYS A 281 -11.01 -7.00 4.33
N PHE A 282 -9.81 -7.58 4.37
CA PHE A 282 -9.58 -8.99 4.73
C PHE A 282 -10.05 -9.31 6.15
N ALA A 283 -9.77 -8.44 7.11
CA ALA A 283 -10.21 -8.58 8.50
C ALA A 283 -11.72 -8.32 8.70
N GLY A 284 -12.46 -7.98 7.64
CA GLY A 284 -13.91 -7.71 7.70
C GLY A 284 -14.29 -6.37 8.35
N ALA A 285 -13.33 -5.48 8.59
CA ALA A 285 -13.57 -4.14 9.13
C ALA A 285 -14.09 -3.16 8.06
N LEU A 286 -13.75 -3.40 6.79
CA LEU A 286 -14.29 -2.68 5.63
C LEU A 286 -15.02 -3.66 4.70
N ALA A 287 -16.19 -3.26 4.20
CA ALA A 287 -16.82 -3.95 3.07
C ALA A 287 -16.03 -3.66 1.78
N PHE A 288 -15.92 -4.64 0.88
CA PHE A 288 -15.10 -4.52 -0.33
C PHE A 288 -15.51 -3.34 -1.25
N PRO A 289 -16.79 -3.12 -1.58
CA PRO A 289 -17.21 -1.94 -2.35
C PRO A 289 -16.81 -0.62 -1.70
N SER A 290 -16.96 -0.51 -0.37
CA SER A 290 -16.55 0.66 0.40
C SER A 290 -15.03 0.85 0.37
N ALA A 291 -14.26 -0.23 0.46
CA ALA A 291 -12.80 -0.18 0.38
C ALA A 291 -12.30 0.23 -1.02
N VAL A 292 -12.94 -0.25 -2.10
CA VAL A 292 -12.65 0.18 -3.48
C VAL A 292 -12.98 1.67 -3.66
N HIS A 293 -14.16 2.13 -3.21
CA HIS A 293 -14.54 3.54 -3.29
C HIS A 293 -13.56 4.44 -2.49
N LEU A 294 -13.27 4.06 -1.25
CA LEU A 294 -12.41 4.80 -0.34
C LEU A 294 -10.96 4.89 -0.86
N THR A 295 -10.42 3.80 -1.40
CA THR A 295 -9.07 3.80 -2.02
C THR A 295 -9.04 4.56 -3.36
N ARG A 296 -10.15 4.59 -4.12
CA ARG A 296 -10.29 5.47 -5.30
C ARG A 296 -10.27 6.96 -4.93
N GLN A 297 -10.94 7.35 -3.85
CA GLN A 297 -10.91 8.72 -3.33
C GLN A 297 -9.54 9.08 -2.74
N ARG A 298 -8.96 8.23 -1.89
CA ARG A 298 -7.60 8.39 -1.34
C ARG A 298 -6.58 8.59 -2.46
N GLY A 299 -6.61 7.75 -3.49
CA GLY A 299 -5.73 7.85 -4.64
C GLY A 299 -5.89 9.18 -5.40
N LEU A 300 -7.14 9.60 -5.64
CA LEU A 300 -7.44 10.87 -6.32
C LEU A 300 -6.91 12.08 -5.53
N LEU A 301 -7.16 12.10 -4.22
CA LEU A 301 -6.77 13.19 -3.33
C LEU A 301 -5.25 13.29 -3.18
N MET A 302 -4.56 12.15 -2.97
CA MET A 302 -3.10 12.10 -2.91
C MET A 302 -2.45 12.47 -4.24
N GLN A 303 -3.05 12.12 -5.38
CA GLN A 303 -2.53 12.52 -6.68
C GLN A 303 -2.64 14.04 -6.87
N ARG A 304 -3.81 14.63 -6.59
CA ARG A 304 -4.03 16.08 -6.67
C ARG A 304 -3.11 16.86 -5.73
N ALA A 305 -2.94 16.42 -4.48
CA ALA A 305 -2.01 17.08 -3.56
C ALA A 305 -0.56 17.01 -4.06
N GLY A 306 -0.16 15.92 -4.71
CA GLY A 306 1.14 15.80 -5.37
C GLY A 306 1.30 16.73 -6.59
N GLU A 307 0.25 16.87 -7.41
CA GLU A 307 0.20 17.77 -8.56
C GLU A 307 0.20 19.26 -8.14
N SER A 308 -0.46 19.62 -7.02
CA SER A 308 -0.55 20.99 -6.51
C SER A 308 0.68 21.44 -5.70
N ASN A 309 1.14 20.62 -4.76
CA ASN A 309 2.23 20.98 -3.84
C ASN A 309 3.62 20.64 -4.43
N GLY A 310 3.66 19.77 -5.43
CA GLY A 310 4.90 19.20 -5.95
C GLY A 310 5.60 18.28 -4.93
N GLY A 311 6.82 17.86 -5.28
CA GLY A 311 7.63 16.98 -4.44
C GLY A 311 7.61 15.51 -4.89
N GLY A 312 8.07 14.62 -4.01
CA GLY A 312 8.20 13.20 -4.33
C GLY A 312 8.74 12.38 -3.17
N MET A 313 9.38 11.26 -3.49
CA MET A 313 9.98 10.35 -2.50
C MET A 313 11.33 9.80 -2.97
N ALA A 314 12.20 9.44 -2.03
CA ALA A 314 13.48 8.77 -2.29
C ALA A 314 13.77 7.69 -1.24
N ALA A 315 14.12 6.48 -1.69
CA ALA A 315 14.59 5.41 -0.81
C ALA A 315 16.08 5.60 -0.50
N VAL A 316 16.42 5.70 0.78
CA VAL A 316 17.78 5.80 1.32
C VAL A 316 18.17 4.46 1.93
N LEU A 317 19.22 3.85 1.41
CA LEU A 317 19.67 2.51 1.77
C LEU A 317 20.95 2.54 2.60
N GLY A 318 20.98 1.73 3.65
CA GLY A 318 22.16 1.50 4.49
C GLY A 318 22.36 2.48 5.64
N LEU A 319 21.33 3.24 6.04
CA LEU A 319 21.30 3.99 7.31
C LEU A 319 20.39 3.31 8.34
N SER A 320 20.72 3.49 9.62
CA SER A 320 19.80 3.25 10.75
C SER A 320 18.70 4.31 10.83
N ARG A 321 17.74 4.12 11.74
CA ARG A 321 16.63 5.06 12.00
C ARG A 321 17.11 6.38 12.57
N GLU A 322 18.13 6.32 13.43
CA GLU A 322 18.79 7.44 14.09
C GLU A 322 19.61 8.23 13.06
N GLU A 323 20.46 7.53 12.29
CA GLU A 323 21.27 8.14 11.22
C GLU A 323 20.39 8.80 10.14
N ALA A 324 19.27 8.17 9.76
CA ALA A 324 18.31 8.75 8.83
C ALA A 324 17.62 10.00 9.41
N SER A 325 17.34 10.01 10.72
CA SER A 325 16.80 11.20 11.40
C SER A 325 17.82 12.34 11.39
N CYS A 326 19.10 12.07 11.67
CA CYS A 326 20.17 13.08 11.56
C CYS A 326 20.33 13.59 10.11
N LEU A 327 20.20 12.72 9.10
CA LEU A 327 20.19 13.14 7.70
C LEU A 327 19.00 14.05 7.38
N ARG A 328 17.78 13.69 7.81
CA ARG A 328 16.57 14.53 7.66
C ARG A 328 16.79 15.92 8.28
N ASP A 329 17.33 15.97 9.49
CA ASP A 329 17.50 17.22 10.22
C ASP A 329 18.59 18.10 9.60
N ALA A 330 19.65 17.50 9.05
CA ALA A 330 20.67 18.18 8.27
C ALA A 330 20.13 18.73 6.93
N VAL A 331 19.27 17.97 6.23
CA VAL A 331 18.56 18.46 5.02
C VAL A 331 17.72 19.67 5.37
N ASN A 332 16.88 19.58 6.40
CA ASN A 332 16.01 20.69 6.82
C ASN A 332 16.77 21.89 7.39
N ALA A 333 17.97 21.71 7.93
CA ALA A 333 18.86 22.83 8.27
C ALA A 333 19.32 23.58 7.01
N VAL A 334 19.87 22.86 6.03
CA VAL A 334 20.30 23.45 4.74
C VAL A 334 19.15 24.15 3.99
N LEU A 335 17.91 23.66 4.11
CA LEU A 335 16.74 24.33 3.53
C LEU A 335 16.38 25.64 4.27
N ARG A 336 16.46 25.67 5.60
CA ARG A 336 16.20 26.90 6.39
C ARG A 336 17.26 27.98 6.19
N ASP A 337 18.51 27.58 5.94
CA ASP A 337 19.64 28.48 5.75
C ASP A 337 19.68 29.10 4.33
N ARG A 338 18.77 28.73 3.43
CA ARG A 338 18.62 29.35 2.10
C ARG A 338 17.71 30.57 2.19
N ASP A 339 18.11 31.67 1.55
CA ASP A 339 17.32 32.91 1.41
C ASP A 339 15.92 32.71 0.76
N SER A 340 15.64 31.52 0.21
CA SER A 340 14.32 31.11 -0.29
C SER A 340 13.26 30.83 0.80
N ALA A 341 13.60 30.99 2.08
CA ALA A 341 12.70 30.80 3.23
C ALA A 341 11.38 31.62 3.17
N GLU A 342 11.29 32.66 2.34
CA GLU A 342 10.05 33.39 2.05
C GLU A 342 8.94 32.51 1.42
N LYS A 343 9.29 31.34 0.88
CA LYS A 343 8.31 30.32 0.43
C LYS A 343 8.32 29.13 1.40
N GLY A 344 7.64 29.25 2.53
CA GLY A 344 7.59 28.28 3.62
C GLY A 344 6.92 26.92 3.29
N GLY A 345 7.48 26.16 2.35
CA GLY A 345 7.03 24.83 1.93
C GLY A 345 8.15 23.88 1.51
N GLU A 346 9.42 24.28 1.61
CA GLU A 346 10.56 23.39 1.35
C GLU A 346 10.91 22.58 2.61
N LEU A 347 10.76 21.26 2.54
CA LEU A 347 11.01 20.33 3.63
C LEU A 347 11.35 18.93 3.11
N CYS A 348 11.98 18.13 3.96
CA CYS A 348 12.12 16.69 3.78
C CYS A 348 11.83 15.96 5.11
N GLU A 349 10.98 14.95 5.04
CA GLU A 349 10.54 14.10 6.16
C GLU A 349 10.83 12.63 5.86
N ILE A 350 10.70 11.77 6.87
CA ILE A 350 10.79 10.32 6.68
C ILE A 350 9.38 9.78 6.51
N ALA A 351 9.09 9.21 5.35
CA ALA A 351 7.78 8.70 4.95
C ALA A 351 7.56 7.23 5.30
N ASN A 352 8.60 6.39 5.24
CA ASN A 352 8.47 4.96 5.56
C ASN A 352 9.75 4.44 6.23
N TYR A 353 9.61 3.83 7.40
CA TYR A 353 10.62 2.95 7.97
C TYR A 353 10.30 1.52 7.51
N LEU A 354 10.89 1.06 6.40
CA LEU A 354 10.50 -0.22 5.79
C LEU A 354 11.14 -1.43 6.50
N CYS A 355 12.44 -1.34 6.75
CA CYS A 355 13.21 -2.27 7.57
C CYS A 355 14.59 -1.65 7.84
N GLN A 356 15.42 -2.29 8.68
CA GLN A 356 16.77 -1.81 8.98
C GLN A 356 17.59 -1.60 7.68
N GLY A 357 18.15 -0.40 7.51
CA GLY A 357 18.90 -0.06 6.30
C GLY A 357 18.04 0.21 5.05
N ASN A 358 16.73 0.42 5.18
CA ASN A 358 15.82 0.79 4.09
C ASN A 358 14.75 1.77 4.57
N ILE A 359 15.00 3.07 4.37
CA ILE A 359 14.14 4.15 4.86
C ILE A 359 13.78 5.05 3.68
N VAL A 360 12.50 5.38 3.53
CA VAL A 360 12.01 6.26 2.47
C VAL A 360 11.79 7.65 3.02
N PHE A 361 12.36 8.63 2.34
CA PHE A 361 12.19 10.05 2.60
C PHE A 361 11.17 10.62 1.61
N SER A 362 10.48 11.67 2.02
CA SER A 362 9.54 12.41 1.18
C SER A 362 9.64 13.91 1.45
N GLY A 363 9.22 14.74 0.51
CA GLY A 363 9.32 16.19 0.64
C GLY A 363 9.26 16.93 -0.67
N SER A 364 9.55 18.22 -0.63
CA SER A 364 9.64 19.07 -1.83
C SER A 364 10.77 18.60 -2.75
N LEU A 365 10.74 19.00 -4.03
CA LEU A 365 11.80 18.64 -4.98
C LEU A 365 13.17 19.15 -4.52
N ALA A 366 13.23 20.41 -4.06
CA ALA A 366 14.42 21.01 -3.47
C ALA A 366 14.92 20.27 -2.21
N GLY A 367 14.01 19.81 -1.33
CA GLY A 367 14.40 19.01 -0.16
C GLY A 367 15.01 17.67 -0.52
N LEU A 368 14.49 17.02 -1.56
CA LEU A 368 15.04 15.77 -2.08
C LEU A 368 16.36 15.98 -2.87
N GLU A 369 16.56 17.14 -3.51
CA GLU A 369 17.85 17.51 -4.12
C GLU A 369 18.93 17.71 -3.05
N VAL A 370 18.61 18.40 -1.95
CA VAL A 370 19.51 18.55 -0.80
C VAL A 370 19.80 17.18 -0.14
N LEU A 371 18.80 16.31 -0.01
CA LEU A 371 18.98 14.93 0.45
C LEU A 371 20.00 14.17 -0.41
N GLU A 372 19.87 14.24 -1.73
CA GLU A 372 20.79 13.60 -2.68
C GLU A 372 22.20 14.21 -2.61
N GLU A 373 22.30 15.53 -2.49
CA GLU A 373 23.57 16.24 -2.35
C GLU A 373 24.31 15.76 -1.07
N LEU A 374 23.66 15.83 0.10
CA LEU A 374 24.24 15.44 1.39
C LEU A 374 24.54 13.94 1.50
N ALA A 375 23.75 13.09 0.85
CA ALA A 375 23.98 11.65 0.76
C ALA A 375 25.06 11.26 -0.26
N SER A 376 25.31 12.08 -1.29
CA SER A 376 26.36 11.82 -2.27
C SER A 376 27.77 12.14 -1.74
N LYS A 377 27.89 13.13 -0.85
CA LYS A 377 29.17 13.57 -0.25
C LYS A 377 29.89 12.41 0.43
N LYS A 378 31.15 12.20 0.06
CA LYS A 378 32.07 11.37 0.86
C LYS A 378 32.36 12.14 2.15
N VAL A 379 32.36 11.43 3.27
CA VAL A 379 32.69 11.98 4.59
C VAL A 379 33.72 11.08 5.29
N THR A 380 34.58 11.66 6.10
CA THR A 380 35.49 10.90 6.98
C THR A 380 34.71 10.26 8.14
N PRO A 381 35.29 9.29 8.87
CA PRO A 381 34.66 8.74 10.07
C PRO A 381 34.37 9.80 11.15
N GLU A 382 35.22 10.81 11.27
CA GLU A 382 35.09 11.92 12.22
C GLU A 382 33.93 12.84 11.83
N GLU A 383 33.83 13.21 10.54
CA GLU A 383 32.72 13.98 10.00
C GLU A 383 31.39 13.23 10.11
N ALA A 384 31.38 11.93 9.80
CA ALA A 384 30.22 11.06 9.94
C ALA A 384 29.72 11.01 11.38
N LYS A 385 30.64 10.90 12.35
CA LYS A 385 30.33 10.95 13.79
C LYS A 385 29.82 12.33 14.21
N ALA A 386 30.42 13.41 13.73
CA ALA A 386 30.03 14.78 14.07
C ALA A 386 28.62 15.13 13.55
N ARG A 387 28.27 14.71 12.33
CA ARG A 387 26.94 14.94 11.74
C ARG A 387 25.89 13.90 12.14
N GLY A 388 26.28 12.82 12.82
CA GLY A 388 25.39 11.75 13.28
C GLY A 388 24.98 10.73 12.21
N PHE A 389 25.57 10.72 11.01
CA PHE A 389 25.28 9.73 9.97
C PHE A 389 26.44 9.50 8.99
N PRO A 390 26.71 8.26 8.57
CA PRO A 390 27.69 7.94 7.52
C PRO A 390 27.16 8.33 6.13
N LYS A 391 27.93 8.04 5.08
CA LYS A 391 27.41 8.09 3.71
C LYS A 391 26.45 6.90 3.48
N PRO A 392 25.20 7.11 3.01
CA PRO A 392 24.30 6.02 2.62
C PRO A 392 24.90 5.14 1.52
N LYS A 393 24.55 3.85 1.51
CA LYS A 393 24.98 2.91 0.46
C LYS A 393 24.39 3.27 -0.91
N ARG A 394 23.16 3.77 -0.94
CA ARG A 394 22.47 4.23 -2.16
C ARG A 394 21.30 5.15 -1.81
N VAL A 395 20.98 6.10 -2.69
CA VAL A 395 19.72 6.85 -2.72
C VAL A 395 19.04 6.59 -4.06
N VAL A 396 17.72 6.43 -4.09
CA VAL A 396 16.94 6.12 -5.30
C VAL A 396 15.63 6.91 -5.28
N ARG A 397 15.42 7.83 -6.24
CA ARG A 397 14.12 8.48 -6.46
C ARG A 397 13.05 7.43 -6.79
N LEU A 398 11.88 7.55 -6.17
CA LEU A 398 10.73 6.69 -6.43
C LEU A 398 9.84 7.30 -7.50
N LYS A 399 9.27 6.46 -8.37
CA LYS A 399 8.29 6.86 -9.39
C LYS A 399 6.90 7.04 -8.75
N VAL A 400 6.70 8.15 -8.05
CA VAL A 400 5.45 8.50 -7.37
C VAL A 400 5.00 9.91 -7.77
N SER A 401 3.70 10.18 -7.66
CA SER A 401 3.12 11.46 -8.11
C SER A 401 3.20 12.59 -7.07
N GLY A 402 3.78 12.37 -5.89
CA GLY A 402 3.83 13.38 -4.84
C GLY A 402 4.56 12.95 -3.57
N ALA A 403 4.56 13.85 -2.59
CA ALA A 403 5.27 13.68 -1.33
C ALA A 403 4.44 12.92 -0.27
N PHE A 404 4.19 11.62 -0.48
CA PHE A 404 3.33 10.82 0.40
C PHE A 404 3.91 10.60 1.81
N HIS A 405 3.04 10.45 2.81
CA HIS A 405 3.42 10.24 4.22
C HIS A 405 4.28 11.39 4.77
N SER A 406 3.90 12.62 4.41
CA SER A 406 4.51 13.88 4.86
C SER A 406 3.42 14.94 5.07
N CYS A 407 3.73 16.04 5.74
CA CYS A 407 2.79 17.15 5.94
C CYS A 407 2.29 17.78 4.62
N LEU A 408 2.98 17.57 3.49
CA LEU A 408 2.54 18.03 2.16
C LEU A 408 1.28 17.30 1.66
N MET A 409 0.83 16.23 2.32
CA MET A 409 -0.44 15.55 2.06
C MET A 409 -1.62 16.06 2.91
N GLN A 410 -1.47 17.15 3.67
CA GLN A 410 -2.51 17.63 4.60
C GLN A 410 -3.86 17.91 3.91
N GLU A 411 -3.86 18.45 2.69
CA GLU A 411 -5.09 18.65 1.89
C GLU A 411 -5.75 17.33 1.49
N ALA A 412 -4.96 16.30 1.17
CA ALA A 412 -5.47 14.97 0.84
C ALA A 412 -6.03 14.27 2.08
N ALA A 413 -5.41 14.43 3.25
CA ALA A 413 -5.91 13.92 4.52
C ALA A 413 -7.24 14.59 4.92
N GLU A 414 -7.37 15.91 4.72
CA GLU A 414 -8.61 16.64 5.00
C GLU A 414 -9.73 16.26 4.02
N GLY A 415 -9.43 16.11 2.73
CA GLY A 415 -10.39 15.60 1.75
C GLY A 415 -10.84 14.18 2.06
N LEU A 416 -9.94 13.33 2.57
CA LEU A 416 -10.24 11.92 2.88
C LEU A 416 -11.06 11.78 4.17
N ARG A 417 -10.90 12.70 5.14
CA ARG A 417 -11.69 12.77 6.37
C ARG A 417 -13.18 12.57 6.09
N LYS A 418 -13.72 13.35 5.14
CA LYS A 418 -15.14 13.30 4.77
C LYS A 418 -15.56 11.90 4.29
N THR A 419 -14.81 11.30 3.37
CA THR A 419 -15.10 9.94 2.86
C THR A 419 -14.98 8.89 3.96
N LEU A 420 -14.03 9.04 4.90
CA LEU A 420 -13.89 8.16 6.06
C LEU A 420 -15.04 8.33 7.07
N GLU A 421 -15.54 9.55 7.29
CA GLU A 421 -16.71 9.80 8.13
C GLU A 421 -17.96 9.11 7.57
N GLU A 422 -18.20 9.25 6.26
CA GLU A 422 -19.31 8.62 5.52
C GLU A 422 -19.17 7.09 5.37
N THR A 423 -17.96 6.53 5.45
CA THR A 423 -17.71 5.08 5.32
C THR A 423 -18.03 4.34 6.63
N GLU A 424 -18.83 3.28 6.57
CA GLU A 424 -18.98 2.35 7.70
C GLU A 424 -17.69 1.55 7.90
N ILE A 425 -17.16 1.57 9.13
CA ILE A 425 -16.07 0.70 9.57
C ILE A 425 -16.59 -0.13 10.74
N GLN A 426 -16.36 -1.43 10.69
CA GLN A 426 -16.73 -2.39 11.73
C GLN A 426 -15.49 -2.80 12.55
N THR A 427 -15.69 -3.31 13.77
CA THR A 427 -14.59 -3.89 14.55
C THR A 427 -13.98 -5.06 13.77
N PRO A 428 -12.65 -5.06 13.52
CA PRO A 428 -11.98 -6.15 12.83
C PRO A 428 -12.28 -7.50 13.47
N LYS A 429 -12.40 -8.55 12.66
CA LYS A 429 -12.54 -9.93 13.16
C LYS A 429 -11.20 -10.56 13.52
N ILE A 430 -10.09 -10.02 13.03
CA ILE A 430 -8.72 -10.36 13.44
C ILE A 430 -7.91 -9.05 13.62
N PRO A 431 -6.87 -9.05 14.47
CA PRO A 431 -6.00 -7.89 14.65
C PRO A 431 -5.40 -7.41 13.33
N VAL A 432 -5.53 -6.10 13.06
CA VAL A 432 -4.85 -5.39 11.98
C VAL A 432 -3.77 -4.50 12.58
N VAL A 433 -2.51 -4.68 12.19
CA VAL A 433 -1.42 -3.81 12.64
C VAL A 433 -1.39 -2.55 11.77
N MET A 434 -1.71 -1.40 12.38
CA MET A 434 -1.87 -0.11 11.70
C MET A 434 -0.52 0.61 11.52
N ASN A 435 -0.36 1.34 10.41
CA ASN A 435 0.95 1.82 9.98
C ASN A 435 1.52 2.99 10.80
N VAL A 436 0.67 3.79 11.45
CA VAL A 436 1.06 5.07 12.07
C VAL A 436 1.78 4.89 13.40
N ASP A 437 1.35 3.92 14.21
CA ASP A 437 1.87 3.65 15.55
C ASP A 437 2.35 2.20 15.76
N ALA A 438 2.22 1.35 14.74
CA ALA A 438 2.50 -0.08 14.78
C ALA A 438 1.72 -0.82 15.89
N ARG A 439 0.45 -0.47 16.10
CA ARG A 439 -0.46 -1.13 17.04
C ARG A 439 -1.69 -1.72 16.36
N THR A 440 -2.44 -2.51 17.12
CA THR A 440 -3.73 -3.06 16.73
C THR A 440 -4.85 -2.30 17.40
N HIS A 441 -5.88 -1.92 16.64
CA HIS A 441 -7.06 -1.22 17.15
C HIS A 441 -8.32 -2.05 16.91
N ALA A 442 -9.25 -2.03 17.87
CA ALA A 442 -10.55 -2.69 17.76
C ALA A 442 -11.71 -1.69 17.64
N ASP A 443 -11.52 -0.43 18.06
CA ASP A 443 -12.52 0.63 17.93
C ASP A 443 -12.52 1.20 16.50
N PRO A 444 -13.65 1.13 15.75
CA PRO A 444 -13.75 1.73 14.43
C PRO A 444 -13.41 3.22 14.35
N ARG A 445 -13.60 3.97 15.45
CA ARG A 445 -13.26 5.40 15.55
C ARG A 445 -11.75 5.61 15.56
N MET A 446 -11.01 4.76 16.30
CA MET A 446 -9.55 4.76 16.30
C MET A 446 -9.02 4.35 14.94
N ILE A 447 -9.61 3.33 14.29
CA ILE A 447 -9.25 2.93 12.92
C ILE A 447 -9.43 4.09 11.93
N LYS A 448 -10.57 4.80 11.95
CA LYS A 448 -10.78 6.00 11.13
C LYS A 448 -9.70 7.07 11.38
N GLN A 449 -9.39 7.35 12.65
CA GLN A 449 -8.36 8.34 13.01
C GLN A 449 -6.97 7.93 12.50
N GLN A 450 -6.58 6.66 12.66
CA GLN A 450 -5.29 6.17 12.17
C GLN A 450 -5.22 6.24 10.63
N LEU A 451 -6.29 5.87 9.90
CA LEU A 451 -6.33 5.98 8.44
C LEU A 451 -6.20 7.42 7.93
N MET A 452 -6.71 8.42 8.68
CA MET A 452 -6.48 9.84 8.37
C MET A 452 -5.03 10.24 8.59
N LEU A 453 -4.46 9.93 9.77
CA LEU A 453 -3.07 10.23 10.12
C LEU A 453 -2.09 9.54 9.16
N GLN A 454 -2.45 8.38 8.62
CA GLN A 454 -1.63 7.59 7.70
C GLN A 454 -1.17 8.38 6.47
N LEU A 455 -1.93 9.39 6.00
CA LEU A 455 -1.54 10.16 4.82
C LEU A 455 -0.40 11.15 5.10
N THR A 456 -0.33 11.67 6.32
CA THR A 456 0.63 12.72 6.75
C THR A 456 1.77 12.19 7.61
N ASN A 457 1.62 10.99 8.18
CA ASN A 457 2.56 10.44 9.15
C ASN A 457 3.39 9.27 8.55
N PRO A 458 4.59 9.00 9.11
CA PRO A 458 5.45 7.91 8.62
C PRO A 458 4.81 6.54 8.80
N VAL A 459 4.99 5.65 7.82
CA VAL A 459 4.65 4.23 7.96
C VAL A 459 5.75 3.49 8.73
N LEU A 460 5.41 2.95 9.90
CA LEU A 460 6.29 2.23 10.82
C LEU A 460 6.37 0.73 10.51
N MET A 461 6.61 0.37 9.25
CA MET A 461 6.62 -1.04 8.81
C MET A 461 7.71 -1.88 9.51
N ASP A 462 8.85 -1.27 9.87
CA ASP A 462 9.88 -1.87 10.72
C ASP A 462 9.29 -2.38 12.04
N LYS A 463 8.56 -1.52 12.76
CA LYS A 463 7.89 -1.83 14.03
C LYS A 463 6.68 -2.74 13.87
N SER A 464 5.93 -2.60 12.78
CA SER A 464 4.82 -3.51 12.48
C SER A 464 5.29 -4.95 12.27
N LEU A 465 6.39 -5.15 11.55
CA LEU A 465 6.99 -6.48 11.34
C LEU A 465 7.63 -7.03 12.61
N GLU A 466 8.33 -6.19 13.39
CA GLU A 466 8.86 -6.58 14.71
C GLU A 466 7.74 -7.03 15.67
N LEU A 467 6.62 -6.29 15.75
CA LEU A 467 5.48 -6.68 16.57
C LEU A 467 4.92 -8.05 16.20
N LEU A 468 4.75 -8.35 14.91
CA LEU A 468 4.23 -9.66 14.47
C LEU A 468 5.18 -10.81 14.85
N VAL A 469 6.49 -10.60 14.72
CA VAL A 469 7.52 -11.55 15.18
C VAL A 469 7.43 -11.76 16.68
N ASP A 470 7.31 -10.69 17.47
CA ASP A 470 7.16 -10.76 18.92
C ASP A 470 5.83 -11.41 19.35
N ARG A 471 4.80 -11.39 18.48
CA ARG A 471 3.54 -12.15 18.63
C ARG A 471 3.60 -13.59 18.08
N GLY A 472 4.79 -14.08 17.74
CA GLY A 472 5.04 -15.47 17.40
C GLY A 472 4.80 -15.83 15.93
N MET A 473 4.87 -14.86 15.01
CA MET A 473 4.76 -15.12 13.58
C MET A 473 5.82 -16.10 13.07
N GLN A 474 5.37 -17.13 12.36
CA GLN A 474 6.20 -18.17 11.74
C GLN A 474 6.00 -18.22 10.22
N GLU A 475 4.77 -17.94 9.77
CA GLU A 475 4.36 -18.01 8.36
C GLU A 475 3.54 -16.78 7.96
N GLY A 476 3.61 -16.39 6.69
CA GLY A 476 2.79 -15.32 6.15
C GLY A 476 2.47 -15.50 4.67
N PHE A 477 1.39 -14.86 4.24
CA PHE A 477 0.91 -14.89 2.85
C PHE A 477 0.79 -13.44 2.36
N GLU A 478 1.66 -13.01 1.45
CA GLU A 478 1.55 -11.73 0.75
C GLU A 478 0.59 -11.88 -0.43
N PHE A 479 -0.63 -11.37 -0.26
CA PHE A 479 -1.69 -11.42 -1.25
C PHE A 479 -1.63 -10.22 -2.18
N GLY A 480 -1.27 -10.43 -3.43
CA GLY A 480 -1.11 -9.41 -4.46
C GLY A 480 0.28 -9.43 -5.13
N PRO A 481 0.53 -8.46 -6.03
CA PRO A 481 1.73 -8.47 -6.87
C PRO A 481 3.00 -8.06 -6.12
N GLY A 482 4.14 -8.40 -6.74
CA GLY A 482 5.44 -7.76 -6.48
C GLY A 482 6.30 -8.33 -5.33
N GLY A 483 5.74 -9.07 -4.38
CA GLY A 483 6.51 -9.74 -3.32
C GLY A 483 7.33 -8.78 -2.44
N VAL A 484 6.80 -7.58 -2.17
CA VAL A 484 7.52 -6.51 -1.47
C VAL A 484 7.70 -6.86 -0.01
N LEU A 485 6.64 -7.32 0.66
CA LEU A 485 6.64 -7.68 2.08
C LEU A 485 7.39 -9.01 2.33
N VAL A 486 7.39 -9.97 1.39
CA VAL A 486 8.33 -11.10 1.35
C VAL A 486 9.78 -10.60 1.40
N GLY A 487 10.08 -9.56 0.62
CA GLY A 487 11.40 -8.91 0.59
C GLY A 487 11.77 -8.15 1.86
N LEU A 488 10.80 -7.51 2.52
CA LEU A 488 11.02 -6.83 3.81
C LEU A 488 11.16 -7.83 4.95
N MET A 489 10.29 -8.84 5.05
CA MET A 489 10.34 -9.84 6.11
C MET A 489 11.69 -10.58 6.10
N ARG A 490 12.16 -11.04 4.92
CA ARG A 490 13.48 -11.69 4.80
C ARG A 490 14.66 -10.83 5.28
N LYS A 491 14.52 -9.49 5.31
CA LYS A 491 15.53 -8.60 5.91
C LYS A 491 15.35 -8.41 7.42
N THR A 492 14.13 -8.56 7.92
CA THR A 492 13.76 -8.41 9.34
C THR A 492 14.02 -9.70 10.13
N ARG A 493 13.53 -10.85 9.66
CA ARG A 493 13.80 -12.21 10.18
C ARG A 493 13.84 -13.19 9.01
N GLN A 494 14.92 -13.99 8.90
CA GLN A 494 15.09 -14.94 7.79
C GLN A 494 14.37 -16.26 8.02
N GLU A 495 14.03 -16.54 9.27
CA GLU A 495 13.41 -17.77 9.76
C GLU A 495 11.90 -17.80 9.49
N VAL A 496 11.27 -16.62 9.38
CA VAL A 496 9.85 -16.46 9.08
C VAL A 496 9.62 -16.69 7.58
N LYS A 497 8.77 -17.66 7.25
CA LYS A 497 8.40 -17.95 5.86
C LYS A 497 7.35 -16.97 5.39
N VAL A 498 7.50 -16.42 4.20
CA VAL A 498 6.44 -15.63 3.55
C VAL A 498 6.28 -16.10 2.11
N HIS A 499 5.04 -16.42 1.76
CA HIS A 499 4.61 -16.91 0.45
C HIS A 499 3.92 -15.78 -0.30
N GLN A 500 4.28 -15.56 -1.57
CA GLN A 500 3.52 -14.66 -2.44
C GLN A 500 2.32 -15.41 -3.05
N VAL A 501 1.17 -14.75 -3.13
CA VAL A 501 -0.08 -15.27 -3.70
C VAL A 501 -0.64 -14.25 -4.70
N GLU A 502 -0.77 -14.62 -5.97
CA GLU A 502 -1.20 -13.76 -7.10
C GLU A 502 -2.12 -14.50 -8.09
#